data_AF-A0A9E3U0L5-F1
#
_entry.id   AF-A0A9E3U0L5-F1
#
_cell.length_a   1.000
_cell.length_b   1.000
_cell.length_c   1.000
_cell.angle_alpha   90.00
_cell.angle_beta   90.00
_cell.angle_gamma   90.00
#
_symmetry.space_group_name_H-M   'P 1'
#
loop_
_entity.id
_entity.type
_entity.pdbx_description
1 polymer ?
#
loop_
_entity_poly.entity_id
_entity_poly.type
_entity_poly.pdbx_seq_one_letter_code
_entity_poly.pdbx_strand_id
1 'polypeptide(L)'
;MVKTLTAADSPRQIAWGFALGMLIGLVPKGNLLAATLGMLLVATRLNLGAAALAAFLFTWIGHGLDPISHRVGLALLENSWLKPLWAWLYGLPLAPWTALNNTVVMGSFALGLAALAPTYFGVRRAASRVLPRIRQRLLKYHIGKVLLGLEIAAGGGSA
;
A
#
# COMPACT_ATOMS: atom_id res chain seq x y z
N MET A 1 -29.00 11.02 -7.25
CA MET A 1 -27.75 11.02 -6.44
C MET A 1 -26.86 9.79 -6.72
N VAL A 2 -26.64 9.39 -7.99
CA VAL A 2 -25.84 8.19 -8.35
C VAL A 2 -24.48 8.56 -8.99
N LYS A 3 -24.19 9.85 -9.18
CA LYS A 3 -22.93 10.33 -9.79
C LYS A 3 -21.70 10.29 -8.87
N THR A 4 -21.83 9.81 -7.63
CA THR A 4 -20.73 9.77 -6.66
C THR A 4 -20.05 8.40 -6.51
N LEU A 5 -20.56 7.35 -7.16
CA LEU A 5 -19.94 6.00 -7.15
C LEU A 5 -18.96 5.75 -8.30
N THR A 6 -18.73 6.74 -9.16
CA THR A 6 -17.57 6.78 -10.06
C THR A 6 -16.52 7.74 -9.50
N ALA A 7 -16.19 7.59 -8.22
CA ALA A 7 -14.88 8.00 -7.74
C ALA A 7 -13.85 7.08 -8.42
N ALA A 8 -13.55 7.34 -9.69
CA ALA A 8 -12.42 6.72 -10.34
C ALA A 8 -11.19 7.14 -9.55
N ASP A 9 -10.67 6.23 -8.74
CA ASP A 9 -9.52 6.51 -7.88
C ASP A 9 -8.43 7.17 -8.69
N SER A 10 -7.93 8.30 -8.18
CA SER A 10 -6.90 9.03 -8.90
C SER A 10 -5.67 8.15 -9.06
N PRO A 11 -4.91 8.27 -10.18
CA PRO A 11 -3.64 7.54 -10.35
C PRO A 11 -2.69 7.74 -9.15
N ARG A 12 -2.82 8.88 -8.47
CA ARG A 12 -2.08 9.22 -7.25
C ARG A 12 -2.53 8.38 -6.04
N GLN A 13 -3.83 8.19 -5.82
CA GLN A 13 -4.33 7.35 -4.72
C GLN A 13 -3.95 5.88 -4.91
N ILE A 14 -3.96 5.38 -6.15
CA ILE A 14 -3.49 4.03 -6.48
C ILE A 14 -1.99 3.91 -6.22
N ALA A 15 -1.19 4.88 -6.65
CA ALA A 15 0.25 4.87 -6.45
C ALA A 15 0.65 4.93 -4.97
N TRP A 16 0.03 5.81 -4.18
CA TRP A 16 0.26 5.87 -2.74
C TRP A 16 -0.24 4.62 -2.02
N GLY A 17 -1.42 4.11 -2.39
CA GLY A 17 -1.95 2.87 -1.83
C GLY A 17 -0.99 1.70 -2.08
N PHE A 18 -0.52 1.54 -3.32
CA PHE A 18 0.44 0.51 -3.67
C PHE A 18 1.79 0.68 -2.95
N ALA A 19 2.32 1.90 -2.87
CA ALA A 19 3.60 2.15 -2.21
C ALA A 19 3.55 1.89 -0.69
N LEU A 20 2.46 2.29 -0.02
CA LEU A 20 2.26 1.97 1.40
C LEU A 20 1.96 0.48 1.62
N GLY A 21 1.19 -0.13 0.73
CA GLY A 21 0.96 -1.57 0.74
C GLY A 21 2.25 -2.37 0.60
N MET A 22 3.16 -1.95 -0.28
CA MET A 22 4.51 -2.50 -0.39
C MET A 22 5.28 -2.40 0.92
N LEU A 23 5.31 -1.21 1.54
CA LEU A 23 5.98 -1.00 2.83
C LEU A 23 5.45 -1.95 3.91
N ILE A 24 4.13 -2.09 4.00
CA ILE A 24 3.47 -3.00 4.95
C ILE A 24 3.77 -4.46 4.63
N GLY A 25 3.80 -4.83 3.35
CA GLY A 25 4.07 -6.20 2.91
C GLY A 25 5.51 -6.63 3.18
N LEU A 26 6.48 -5.72 3.08
CA LEU A 26 7.90 -6.02 3.30
C LEU A 26 8.23 -6.27 4.77
N VAL A 27 7.52 -5.61 5.68
CA VAL A 27 7.79 -5.69 7.12
C VAL A 27 7.22 -7.00 7.68
N PRO A 28 8.02 -7.79 8.42
CA PRO A 28 7.54 -8.99 9.10
C PRO A 28 6.36 -8.66 10.02
N LYS A 29 5.32 -9.49 9.97
CA LYS A 29 4.07 -9.30 10.72
C LYS A 29 4.23 -9.75 12.18
N GLY A 30 3.34 -9.29 13.06
CA GLY A 30 3.33 -9.68 14.48
C GLY A 30 4.03 -8.70 15.42
N ASN A 31 4.34 -7.49 14.95
CA ASN A 31 4.83 -6.39 15.78
C ASN A 31 3.91 -5.18 15.68
N LEU A 32 4.05 -4.28 16.66
CA LEU A 32 3.28 -3.04 16.74
C LEU A 32 3.54 -2.13 15.54
N LEU A 33 4.75 -2.15 14.99
CA LEU A 33 5.08 -1.33 13.81
C LEU A 33 4.23 -1.72 12.60
N ALA A 34 4.13 -3.02 12.29
CA ALA A 34 3.29 -3.53 11.21
C ALA A 34 1.81 -3.20 11.45
N ALA A 35 1.33 -3.33 12.69
CA ALA A 35 -0.03 -2.96 13.06
C ALA A 35 -0.29 -1.46 12.87
N THR A 36 0.62 -0.59 13.32
CA THR A 36 0.53 0.86 13.16
C THR A 36 0.56 1.26 11.68
N LEU A 37 1.41 0.65 10.85
CA LEU A 37 1.44 0.92 9.41
C LEU A 37 0.13 0.49 8.73
N GLY A 38 -0.41 -0.68 9.10
CA GLY A 38 -1.71 -1.15 8.61
C GLY A 38 -2.84 -0.21 9.01
N MET A 39 -2.86 0.24 10.27
CA MET A 39 -3.84 1.20 10.78
C MET A 39 -3.74 2.54 10.03
N LEU A 40 -2.52 3.03 9.80
CA LEU A 40 -2.28 4.25 9.03
C LEU A 40 -2.80 4.12 7.59
N LEU A 41 -2.56 2.98 6.95
CA LEU A 41 -3.06 2.71 5.61
C LEU A 41 -4.59 2.77 5.56
N VAL A 42 -5.29 2.09 6.47
CA VAL A 42 -6.75 2.08 6.51
C VAL A 42 -7.32 3.45 6.89
N ALA A 43 -6.62 4.22 7.73
CA ALA A 43 -6.99 5.59 8.07
C ALA A 43 -6.86 6.57 6.88
N THR A 44 -6.08 6.22 5.85
CA THR A 44 -5.89 7.06 4.66
C THR A 44 -6.98 6.81 3.60
N ARG A 45 -7.35 7.86 2.85
CA ARG A 45 -8.29 7.77 1.71
C ARG A 45 -7.60 7.29 0.42
N LEU A 46 -6.81 6.22 0.52
CA LEU A 46 -6.08 5.61 -0.59
C LEU A 46 -6.84 4.42 -1.16
N ASN A 47 -6.43 3.92 -2.34
CA ASN A 47 -7.03 2.73 -2.91
C ASN A 47 -6.56 1.48 -2.14
N LEU A 48 -7.44 0.96 -1.29
CA LEU A 48 -7.16 -0.21 -0.45
C LEU A 48 -6.96 -1.49 -1.27
N GLY A 49 -7.57 -1.61 -2.45
CA GLY A 49 -7.36 -2.76 -3.34
C GLY A 49 -5.92 -2.82 -3.88
N ALA A 50 -5.39 -1.68 -4.33
CA ALA A 50 -4.00 -1.55 -4.77
C ALA A 50 -3.03 -1.77 -3.62
N ALA A 51 -3.37 -1.27 -2.42
CA ALA A 51 -2.56 -1.50 -1.23
C ALA A 51 -2.53 -2.97 -0.80
N ALA A 52 -3.68 -3.64 -0.79
CA ALA A 52 -3.78 -5.07 -0.46
C ALA A 52 -3.03 -5.94 -1.47
N LEU A 53 -3.16 -5.65 -2.78
CA LEU A 53 -2.41 -6.34 -3.82
C LEU A 53 -0.90 -6.19 -3.62
N ALA A 54 -0.43 -4.95 -3.39
CA ALA A 54 0.98 -4.70 -3.12
C ALA A 54 1.43 -5.44 -1.85
N ALA A 55 0.70 -5.31 -0.75
CA ALA A 55 1.04 -5.97 0.51
C ALA A 55 1.16 -7.49 0.34
N PHE A 56 0.23 -8.10 -0.40
CA PHE A 56 0.29 -9.53 -0.72
C PHE A 56 1.57 -9.87 -1.51
N LEU A 57 1.81 -9.22 -2.65
CA LEU A 57 2.98 -9.48 -3.49
C LEU A 57 4.30 -9.29 -2.74
N PHE A 58 4.40 -8.19 -1.99
CA PHE A 58 5.63 -7.83 -1.28
C PHE A 58 5.85 -8.62 0.01
N THR A 59 4.83 -9.30 0.55
CA THR A 59 5.03 -10.30 1.62
C THR A 59 5.91 -11.45 1.11
N TRP A 60 5.60 -11.97 -0.09
CA TRP A 60 6.38 -13.05 -0.70
C TRP A 60 7.79 -12.61 -1.09
N ILE A 61 7.90 -11.41 -1.65
CA ILE A 61 9.21 -10.82 -1.98
C ILE A 61 10.03 -10.58 -0.71
N GLY A 62 9.39 -10.12 0.37
CA GLY A 62 10.01 -9.87 1.67
C GLY A 62 10.74 -11.10 2.19
N HIS A 63 10.10 -12.27 2.19
CA HIS A 63 10.73 -13.52 2.62
C HIS A 63 12.02 -13.85 1.85
N GLY A 64 12.09 -13.52 0.55
CA GLY A 64 13.31 -13.68 -0.24
C GLY A 64 14.38 -12.61 0.04
N LEU A 65 13.95 -11.42 0.47
CA LEU A 65 14.82 -10.31 0.84
C LEU A 65 15.31 -10.37 2.29
N ASP A 66 14.80 -11.27 3.13
CA ASP A 66 15.16 -11.40 4.55
C ASP A 66 16.67 -11.39 4.82
N PRO A 67 17.55 -12.10 4.06
CA PRO A 67 19.00 -12.04 4.28
C PRO A 67 19.59 -10.65 4.03
N ILE A 68 19.03 -9.90 3.06
CA ILE A 68 19.45 -8.54 2.72
C ILE A 68 18.94 -7.58 3.80
N SER A 69 17.66 -7.70 4.19
CA SER A 69 17.07 -6.94 5.29
C SER A 69 17.88 -7.13 6.58
N HIS A 70 18.26 -8.35 6.92
CA HIS A 70 19.10 -8.62 8.09
C HIS A 70 20.42 -7.81 8.06
N ARG A 71 21.13 -7.83 6.93
CA ARG A 71 22.41 -7.09 6.79
C ARG A 71 22.22 -5.58 6.89
N VAL A 72 21.18 -5.04 6.25
CA VAL A 72 20.88 -3.61 6.30
C VAL A 72 20.47 -3.19 7.71
N GLY A 73 19.64 -3.98 8.38
CA GLY A 73 19.23 -3.72 9.76
C GLY A 73 20.40 -3.80 10.74
N LEU A 74 21.30 -4.76 10.55
CA LEU A 74 22.51 -4.87 11.37
C LEU A 74 23.39 -3.63 11.22
N ALA A 75 23.63 -3.19 9.97
CA ALA A 75 24.39 -1.97 9.71
C ALA A 75 23.75 -0.70 10.32
N LEU A 76 22.42 -0.63 10.40
CA LEU A 76 21.69 0.49 11.03
C LEU A 76 21.74 0.43 12.56
N LEU A 77 21.58 -0.75 13.14
CA LEU A 77 21.55 -0.92 14.60
C LEU A 77 22.94 -0.82 15.23
N GLU A 78 23.99 -1.26 14.54
CA GLU A 78 25.37 -1.18 15.03
C GLU A 78 26.03 0.18 14.80
N ASN A 79 25.42 1.04 13.97
CA ASN A 79 25.97 2.36 13.67
C ASN A 79 26.06 3.23 14.93
N SER A 80 27.28 3.61 15.29
CA SER A 80 27.58 4.42 16.47
C SER A 80 26.90 5.80 16.46
N TRP A 81 26.65 6.39 15.29
CA TRP A 81 25.96 7.68 15.16
C TRP A 81 24.46 7.58 15.47
N LEU A 82 23.87 6.40 15.32
CA LEU A 82 22.44 6.17 15.58
C LEU A 82 22.18 5.70 17.03
N LYS A 83 23.23 5.37 17.81
CA LYS A 83 23.09 4.95 19.21
C LYS A 83 22.26 5.91 20.08
N PRO A 84 22.42 7.25 20.00
CA PRO A 84 21.60 8.16 20.80
C PRO A 84 20.12 8.10 20.43
N LEU A 85 19.81 7.95 19.13
CA LEU A 85 18.44 7.77 18.64
C LEU A 85 17.83 6.47 19.17
N TRP A 86 18.58 5.37 19.08
CA TRP A 86 18.15 4.07 19.59
C TRP A 86 17.95 4.09 21.10
N ALA A 87 18.85 4.72 21.86
CA ALA A 87 18.73 4.85 23.31
C ALA A 87 17.47 5.61 23.71
N TRP A 88 17.16 6.71 23.02
CA TRP A 88 15.92 7.45 23.25
C TRP A 88 14.68 6.62 22.87
N LEU A 89 14.70 6.00 21.70
CA LEU A 89 13.56 5.22 21.20
C LEU A 89 13.24 4.03 22.09
N TYR A 90 14.26 3.27 22.51
CA TYR A 90 14.10 2.12 23.40
C TYR A 90 13.81 2.49 24.86
N GLY A 91 13.95 3.76 25.24
CA GLY A 91 13.46 4.28 26.52
C GLY A 91 11.94 4.43 26.58
N LEU A 92 11.23 4.36 25.44
CA LEU A 92 9.78 4.46 25.40
C LEU A 92 9.11 3.13 25.79
N PRO A 93 7.99 3.15 26.54
CA PRO A 93 7.33 1.94 27.01
C PRO A 93 6.78 1.05 25.89
N LEU A 94 6.47 1.64 24.72
CA LEU A 94 5.96 0.91 23.55
C LEU A 94 7.07 0.34 22.65
N ALA A 95 8.33 0.73 22.87
CA ALA A 95 9.43 0.37 21.98
C ALA A 95 9.64 -1.14 21.83
N PRO A 96 9.56 -1.97 22.89
CA PRO A 96 9.73 -3.41 22.75
C PRO A 96 8.69 -4.05 21.82
N TRP A 97 7.50 -3.45 21.70
CA TRP A 97 6.42 -4.01 20.90
C TRP A 97 6.58 -3.67 19.42
N THR A 98 7.34 -2.63 19.08
CA THR A 98 7.63 -2.26 17.67
C THR A 98 8.52 -3.27 16.96
N ALA A 99 9.25 -4.12 17.70
CA ALA A 99 10.25 -5.06 17.20
C ALA A 99 11.36 -4.41 16.35
N LEU A 100 11.60 -3.10 16.50
CA LEU A 100 12.67 -2.39 15.80
C LEU A 100 14.08 -2.85 16.22
N ASN A 101 14.20 -3.56 17.34
CA ASN A 101 15.42 -4.26 17.75
C ASN A 101 15.73 -5.51 16.90
N ASN A 102 14.77 -5.99 16.10
CA ASN A 102 15.00 -7.07 15.16
C ASN A 102 15.58 -6.49 13.86
N THR A 103 16.75 -7.00 13.47
CA THR A 103 17.48 -6.59 12.26
C THR A 103 16.67 -6.78 10.98
N VAL A 104 15.89 -7.85 10.87
CA VAL A 104 15.03 -8.08 9.68
C VAL A 104 13.91 -7.05 9.63
N VAL A 105 13.25 -6.77 10.76
CA VAL A 105 12.17 -5.77 10.83
C VAL A 105 12.71 -4.37 10.49
N MET A 106 13.81 -3.97 11.13
CA MET A 106 14.47 -2.68 10.87
C MET A 106 14.92 -2.55 9.42
N GLY A 107 15.60 -3.58 8.90
CA GLY A 107 16.11 -3.58 7.54
C GLY A 107 15.01 -3.56 6.49
N SER A 108 13.97 -4.38 6.65
CA SER A 108 12.82 -4.37 5.75
C SER A 108 12.07 -3.04 5.81
N PHE A 109 11.96 -2.42 6.99
CA PHE A 109 11.37 -1.09 7.13
C PHE A 109 12.20 -0.02 6.42
N ALA A 110 13.52 -0.01 6.62
CA ALA A 110 14.43 0.94 5.97
C ALA A 110 14.46 0.77 4.44
N LEU A 111 14.54 -0.48 3.96
CA LEU A 111 14.48 -0.80 2.53
C LEU A 111 13.12 -0.41 1.93
N GLY A 112 12.03 -0.69 2.65
CA GLY A 112 10.69 -0.29 2.24
C GLY A 112 10.55 1.22 2.13
N LEU A 113 11.08 1.99 3.09
CA LEU A 113 11.10 3.45 3.04
C LEU A 113 11.95 3.98 1.88
N ALA A 114 13.12 3.41 1.64
CA ALA A 114 13.96 3.77 0.50
C ALA A 114 13.27 3.47 -0.84
N ALA A 115 12.57 2.34 -0.92
CA ALA A 115 11.81 1.93 -2.10
C ALA A 115 10.49 2.69 -2.29
N LEU A 116 10.02 3.42 -1.28
CA LEU A 116 8.71 4.06 -1.29
C LEU A 116 8.59 5.12 -2.39
N ALA A 117 9.59 5.99 -2.52
CA ALA A 117 9.64 7.00 -3.57
C ALA A 117 9.70 6.41 -4.99
N PRO A 118 10.66 5.51 -5.33
CA PRO A 118 10.70 4.93 -6.68
C PRO A 118 9.44 4.14 -7.02
N THR A 119 8.89 3.39 -6.06
CA THR A 119 7.62 2.67 -6.26
C THR A 119 6.46 3.61 -6.52
N TYR A 120 6.32 4.69 -5.75
CA TYR A 120 5.28 5.69 -5.98
C TYR A 120 5.36 6.29 -7.39
N PHE A 121 6.54 6.74 -7.83
CA PHE A 121 6.69 7.33 -9.16
C PHE A 121 6.48 6.30 -10.28
N GLY A 122 6.99 5.07 -10.11
CA GLY A 122 6.81 3.98 -11.05
C GLY A 122 5.34 3.60 -11.23
N VAL A 123 4.63 3.38 -10.12
CA VAL A 123 3.20 3.03 -10.14
C VAL A 123 2.36 4.20 -10.63
N ARG A 124 2.65 5.44 -10.24
CA ARG A 124 1.92 6.62 -10.75
C ARG A 124 2.03 6.72 -12.26
N ARG A 125 3.24 6.51 -12.82
CA ARG A 125 3.46 6.49 -14.27
C ARG A 125 2.67 5.36 -14.92
N ALA A 126 2.74 4.14 -14.38
CA ALA A 126 2.02 2.98 -14.90
C ALA A 126 0.50 3.21 -14.86
N ALA A 127 -0.04 3.59 -13.70
CA ALA A 127 -1.45 3.87 -13.49
C ALA A 127 -1.96 4.95 -14.45
N SER A 128 -1.22 6.05 -14.64
CA SER A 128 -1.62 7.12 -15.58
C SER A 128 -1.78 6.66 -17.04
N ARG A 129 -1.07 5.59 -17.44
CA ARG A 129 -1.16 5.00 -18.79
C ARG A 129 -2.18 3.86 -18.88
N VAL A 130 -2.31 3.10 -17.80
CA VAL A 130 -3.16 1.91 -17.74
C VAL A 130 -4.63 2.30 -17.51
N LEU A 131 -4.91 3.26 -16.63
CA LEU A 131 -6.26 3.77 -16.35
C LEU A 131 -7.05 4.21 -17.58
N PRO A 132 -6.53 5.03 -18.52
CA PRO A 132 -7.28 5.40 -19.72
C PRO A 132 -7.61 4.20 -20.62
N ARG A 133 -6.74 3.19 -20.69
CA ARG A 133 -6.97 1.95 -21.46
C ARG A 133 -8.00 1.04 -20.81
N ILE A 134 -7.93 0.88 -19.48
CA ILE A 134 -8.89 0.09 -18.70
C ILE A 134 -10.28 0.75 -18.78
N ARG A 135 -10.35 2.08 -18.67
CA ARG A 135 -11.61 2.84 -18.77
C ARG A 135 -12.29 2.64 -20.13
N GLN A 136 -11.53 2.66 -21.22
CA GLN A 136 -12.06 2.38 -22.56
C GLN A 136 -12.60 0.94 -22.69
N ARG A 137 -11.92 -0.05 -22.09
CA ARG A 137 -12.42 -1.45 -22.08
C ARG A 137 -13.62 -1.65 -21.15
N LEU A 138 -13.65 -1.01 -19.99
CA LEU A 138 -14.78 -1.10 -19.03
C LEU A 138 -16.06 -0.51 -19.60
N LEU A 139 -15.99 0.64 -20.30
CA LEU A 139 -17.13 1.22 -20.99
C LEU A 139 -17.60 0.36 -22.17
N LYS A 140 -16.66 -0.34 -22.81
CA LYS A 140 -16.95 -1.21 -23.96
C LYS A 140 -17.64 -2.52 -23.57
N TYR A 141 -17.39 -3.05 -22.36
CA TYR A 141 -17.88 -4.39 -22.04
C TYR A 141 -19.29 -4.48 -21.43
N HIS A 142 -19.67 -4.05 -20.21
CA HIS A 142 -20.89 -4.72 -19.67
C HIS A 142 -21.79 -4.06 -18.59
N ILE A 143 -21.78 -2.74 -18.35
CA ILE A 143 -22.71 -2.14 -17.36
C ILE A 143 -23.57 -0.99 -17.91
N GLY A 144 -23.11 -0.29 -18.96
CA GLY A 144 -23.86 0.82 -19.55
C GLY A 144 -25.17 0.42 -20.25
N LYS A 145 -25.28 -0.82 -20.75
CA LYS A 145 -26.51 -1.32 -21.40
C LYS A 145 -27.54 -1.89 -20.43
N VAL A 146 -27.11 -2.50 -19.33
CA VAL A 146 -28.01 -3.19 -18.38
C VAL A 146 -28.80 -2.16 -17.53
N LEU A 147 -28.17 -1.05 -17.14
CA LEU A 147 -28.85 0.05 -16.45
C LEU A 147 -29.81 0.83 -17.36
N LEU A 148 -29.41 1.09 -18.61
CA LEU A 148 -30.27 1.78 -19.59
C LEU A 148 -31.47 0.91 -20.01
N GLY A 149 -31.28 -0.41 -20.10
CA GLY A 149 -32.37 -1.36 -20.35
C GLY A 149 -33.36 -1.47 -19.19
N LEU A 150 -32.88 -1.30 -17.94
CA LEU A 150 -33.73 -1.25 -16.76
C LEU A 150 -34.56 0.04 -16.68
N GLU A 151 -34.03 1.19 -17.08
CA GLU A 151 -34.81 2.44 -17.16
C GLU A 151 -35.87 2.41 -18.27
N ILE A 152 -35.56 1.80 -19.43
CA ILE A 152 -36.54 1.64 -20.53
C ILE A 152 -37.63 0.62 -20.15
N ALA A 153 -37.27 -0.46 -19.44
CA ALA A 153 -38.23 -1.45 -18.94
C ALA A 153 -39.09 -0.91 -17.78
N ALA A 154 -38.52 -0.08 -16.90
CA ALA A 154 -39.24 0.54 -15.79
C ALA A 154 -40.10 1.76 -16.22
N GLY A 155 -39.71 2.46 -17.30
CA GLY A 155 -40.46 3.59 -17.86
C GLY A 155 -41.50 3.24 -18.92
N GLY A 156 -41.48 2.02 -19.47
CA GLY A 156 -42.40 1.57 -20.53
C GLY A 156 -43.62 0.78 -20.06
N GLY A 157 -43.77 0.53 -18.75
CA GLY A 157 -44.86 -0.27 -18.17
C GLY A 157 -46.06 0.54 -17.65
N SER A 158 -46.18 1.80 -18.04
CA SER A 158 -47.34 2.66 -17.75
C SER A 158 -47.98 3.10 -19.07
N ALA A 159 -48.74 2.20 -19.67
CA ALA A 159 -49.78 2.49 -20.66
C ALA A 159 -50.83 1.38 -20.60
#